data_AF-A0A6C0IQZ0-F1
#
_entry.id   AF-A0A6C0IQZ0-F1
#
_cell.length_a   1.000
_cell.length_b   1.000
_cell.length_c   1.000
_cell.angle_alpha   90.00
_cell.angle_beta   90.00
_cell.angle_gamma   90.00
#
_symmetry.space_group_name_H-M   'P 1'
#
loop_
_entity.id
_entity.type
_entity.pdbx_description
1 polymer ?
#
loop_
_entity_poly.entity_id
_entity_poly.type
_entity_poly.pdbx_seq_one_letter_code
_entity_poly.pdbx_strand_id
1 'polypeptide(L)'
;MTSLSKSQENLNLLATAATEHLKQTNQLLSKMDADYYKANKARFEPKELPAKLVTVTKPEHAKQILDCYGVAVIPLPVNRGEMLKALNETKFYNTANSIFTEEHQVAEPSMLEKLNPAKYAKRKAGDDAQGMLHQYNTPLHTLIQTNEVLRKTLEELYGKDLRYLPNRLRICRKFKNDASTLHIEAHELFREVNGKIQLIPGDIASLIGLTGYRRFVFWNMDKADMRPLKAYHETYGSEFTKIDPLFMNQHYEGRRSMVNIDCSKQPHLILWQESTPHEIAHSPSLSLYVSPVEAFNYTKITKVTTYQPVEFLGLTYHESNLLSMCYNMGGFEWPSGKKLYQYCHQRAYNHFIPRTSEDYKVNGKMMMRLIKTGKVDQHTPAYQEKLKTMGIVLPAIAFNKDTPNFVVDLTKMPEVLLRDYGYIPRKGDKKTGPIKKFGSYH
;
A
#
# COMPACT_ATOMS: atom_id res chain seq x y z
N MET A 1 -29.46 38.22 24.47
CA MET A 1 -29.26 36.97 23.70
C MET A 1 -29.89 37.07 22.30
N THR A 2 -29.70 38.17 21.56
CA THR A 2 -30.46 38.43 20.32
C THR A 2 -29.60 38.95 19.15
N SER A 3 -28.30 39.20 19.36
CA SER A 3 -27.37 39.62 18.30
C SER A 3 -26.58 38.44 17.68
N LEU A 4 -26.25 37.43 18.48
CA LEU A 4 -25.53 36.21 18.03
C LEU A 4 -26.41 35.32 17.14
N SER A 5 -27.72 35.22 17.39
CA SER A 5 -28.62 34.44 16.55
C SER A 5 -28.80 35.06 15.16
N LYS A 6 -28.86 36.39 15.09
CA LYS A 6 -28.95 37.15 13.83
C LYS A 6 -27.67 37.07 13.00
N SER A 7 -26.49 37.03 13.63
CA SER A 7 -25.24 36.80 12.88
C SER A 7 -25.15 35.38 12.34
N GLN A 8 -25.64 34.38 13.08
CA GLN A 8 -25.69 32.98 12.64
C GLN A 8 -26.71 32.80 11.49
N GLU A 9 -27.88 33.43 11.58
CA GLU A 9 -28.89 33.44 10.52
C GLU A 9 -28.38 34.16 9.27
N ASN A 10 -27.68 35.29 9.41
CA ASN A 10 -27.06 36.00 8.28
C ASN A 10 -25.92 35.19 7.63
N LEU A 11 -25.14 34.43 8.42
CA LEU A 11 -24.11 33.53 7.90
C LEU A 11 -24.72 32.32 7.18
N ASN A 12 -25.81 31.75 7.70
CA ASN A 12 -26.54 30.68 7.02
C ASN A 12 -27.21 31.19 5.74
N LEU A 13 -27.78 32.39 5.75
CA LEU A 13 -28.33 33.04 4.56
C LEU A 13 -27.24 33.34 3.51
N LEU A 14 -26.05 33.78 3.93
CA LEU A 14 -24.90 33.95 3.04
C LEU A 14 -24.37 32.61 2.51
N ALA A 15 -24.38 31.55 3.31
CA ALA A 15 -23.98 30.21 2.89
C ALA A 15 -25.01 29.58 1.93
N THR A 16 -26.31 29.75 2.19
CA THR A 16 -27.39 29.32 1.31
C THR A 16 -27.41 30.14 0.02
N ALA A 17 -27.22 31.45 0.08
CA ALA A 17 -27.08 32.31 -1.09
C ALA A 17 -25.81 31.99 -1.89
N ALA A 18 -24.68 31.67 -1.22
CA ALA A 18 -23.47 31.19 -1.89
C ALA A 18 -23.68 29.81 -2.52
N THR A 19 -24.48 28.93 -1.90
CA THR A 19 -24.81 27.59 -2.42
C THR A 19 -25.79 27.67 -3.60
N GLU A 20 -26.79 28.54 -3.53
CA GLU A 20 -27.71 28.82 -4.64
C GLU A 20 -26.99 29.55 -5.77
N HIS A 21 -26.11 30.50 -5.44
CA HIS A 21 -25.25 31.14 -6.43
C HIS A 21 -24.30 30.11 -7.06
N LEU A 22 -23.72 29.17 -6.29
CA LEU A 22 -22.92 28.04 -6.81
C LEU A 22 -23.74 27.08 -7.68
N LYS A 23 -25.00 26.79 -7.34
CA LYS A 23 -25.90 25.96 -8.17
C LYS A 23 -26.32 26.68 -9.46
N GLN A 24 -26.49 28.00 -9.43
CA GLN A 24 -26.81 28.85 -10.58
C GLN A 24 -25.57 29.20 -11.43
N THR A 25 -24.37 29.21 -10.84
CA THR A 25 -23.07 29.47 -11.51
C THR A 25 -22.28 28.21 -11.80
N ASN A 26 -22.85 27.01 -11.60
CA ASN A 26 -22.21 25.76 -12.03
C ASN A 26 -22.28 25.55 -13.55
N GLN A 27 -21.84 26.55 -14.29
CA GLN A 27 -21.15 26.40 -15.57
C GLN A 27 -19.78 25.71 -15.41
N LEU A 28 -19.27 25.54 -14.18
CA LEU A 28 -17.97 24.89 -13.90
C LEU A 28 -17.99 23.35 -14.00
N LEU A 29 -19.17 22.71 -14.04
CA LEU A 29 -19.36 21.33 -14.52
C LEU A 29 -20.03 21.27 -15.90
N SER A 30 -20.60 22.37 -16.40
CA SER A 30 -21.23 22.41 -17.72
C SER A 30 -20.26 22.95 -18.79
N LYS A 31 -19.41 22.02 -19.27
CA LYS A 31 -18.63 22.08 -20.53
C LYS A 31 -17.33 22.90 -20.52
N MET A 32 -16.36 22.42 -19.76
CA MET A 32 -15.16 21.91 -20.44
C MET A 32 -15.46 20.43 -20.73
N ASP A 33 -16.07 20.14 -21.88
CA ASP A 33 -16.32 18.76 -22.26
C ASP A 33 -14.98 18.01 -22.46
N ALA A 34 -15.08 16.69 -22.69
CA ALA A 34 -13.89 15.89 -22.99
C ALA A 34 -13.06 16.49 -24.14
N ASP A 35 -13.68 17.25 -25.05
CA ASP A 35 -13.03 17.92 -26.17
C ASP A 35 -12.23 19.15 -25.72
N TYR A 36 -12.70 19.95 -24.76
CA TYR A 36 -11.90 21.03 -24.18
C TYR A 36 -10.66 20.48 -23.44
N TYR A 37 -10.83 19.44 -22.60
CA TYR A 37 -9.68 18.83 -21.92
C TYR A 37 -8.71 18.22 -22.93
N LYS A 38 -9.22 17.58 -23.99
CA LYS A 38 -8.40 17.06 -25.09
C LYS A 38 -7.65 18.17 -25.84
N ALA A 39 -8.30 19.31 -26.10
CA ALA A 39 -7.71 20.47 -26.76
C ALA A 39 -6.64 21.17 -25.90
N ASN A 40 -6.80 21.15 -24.58
CA ASN A 40 -5.89 21.79 -23.63
C ASN A 40 -4.98 20.79 -22.88
N LYS A 41 -4.93 19.53 -23.33
CA LYS A 41 -4.23 18.45 -22.63
C LYS A 41 -2.79 18.80 -22.33
N ALA A 42 -2.07 19.40 -23.28
CA ALA A 42 -0.68 19.80 -23.13
C ALA A 42 -0.48 20.86 -22.02
N ARG A 43 -1.43 21.79 -21.84
CA ARG A 43 -1.41 22.79 -20.76
C ARG A 43 -1.56 22.13 -19.39
N PHE A 44 -2.29 21.02 -19.32
CA PHE A 44 -2.59 20.33 -18.07
C PHE A 44 -1.68 19.13 -17.79
N GLU A 45 -0.71 18.82 -18.64
CA GLU A 45 0.27 17.76 -18.34
C GLU A 45 1.09 18.15 -17.10
N PRO A 46 1.42 17.18 -16.22
CA PRO A 46 2.19 17.47 -15.02
C PRO A 46 3.59 17.98 -15.40
N LYS A 47 4.05 19.03 -14.71
CA LYS A 47 5.40 19.56 -14.87
C LYS A 47 6.40 18.69 -14.12
N GLU A 48 7.47 18.25 -14.80
CA GLU A 48 8.54 17.53 -14.12
C GLU A 48 9.32 18.44 -13.17
N LEU A 49 9.41 18.02 -11.92
CA LEU A 49 10.26 18.64 -10.92
C LEU A 49 11.56 17.85 -10.78
N PRO A 50 12.71 18.52 -10.56
CA PRO A 50 13.96 17.83 -10.24
C PRO A 50 13.79 16.97 -8.99
N ALA A 51 14.07 15.66 -9.10
CA ALA A 51 13.93 14.71 -7.98
C ALA A 51 14.71 15.15 -6.72
N LYS A 52 15.82 15.87 -6.89
CA LYS A 52 16.62 16.44 -5.79
C LYS A 52 15.84 17.34 -4.83
N LEU A 53 14.73 17.94 -5.27
CA LEU A 53 13.89 18.79 -4.41
C LEU A 53 13.16 17.99 -3.33
N VAL A 54 12.79 16.75 -3.66
CA VAL A 54 12.09 15.83 -2.74
C VAL A 54 13.01 14.75 -2.20
N THR A 55 14.31 14.76 -2.57
CA THR A 55 15.27 13.77 -2.11
C THR A 55 15.83 14.16 -0.75
N VAL A 56 15.65 13.27 0.21
CA VAL A 56 16.15 13.40 1.58
C VAL A 56 17.57 12.88 1.64
N THR A 57 18.48 13.69 2.16
CA THR A 57 19.90 13.32 2.34
C THR A 57 20.18 12.68 3.69
N LYS A 58 19.34 12.97 4.71
CA LYS A 58 19.45 12.39 6.04
C LYS A 58 18.06 12.07 6.63
N PRO A 59 17.86 10.90 7.27
CA PRO A 59 16.56 10.45 7.79
C PRO A 59 15.78 11.50 8.59
N GLU A 60 16.45 12.27 9.44
CA GLU A 60 15.87 13.31 10.29
C GLU A 60 15.17 14.44 9.51
N HIS A 61 15.51 14.63 8.23
CA HIS A 61 14.88 15.64 7.38
C HIS A 61 13.65 15.12 6.62
N ALA A 62 13.33 13.82 6.73
CA ALA A 62 12.23 13.21 5.97
C ALA A 62 10.89 13.91 6.24
N LYS A 63 10.57 14.17 7.52
CA LYS A 63 9.35 14.87 7.90
C LYS A 63 9.28 16.28 7.34
N GLN A 64 10.38 17.03 7.39
CA GLN A 64 10.43 18.40 6.88
C GLN A 64 10.18 18.46 5.36
N ILE A 65 10.83 17.58 4.59
CA ILE A 65 10.62 17.51 3.14
C ILE A 65 9.19 17.08 2.82
N LEU A 66 8.67 16.11 3.55
CA LEU A 66 7.30 15.63 3.40
C LEU A 66 6.26 16.72 3.71
N ASP A 67 6.44 17.48 4.80
CA ASP A 67 5.56 18.61 5.15
C ASP A 67 5.63 19.75 4.12
N CYS A 68 6.76 19.91 3.43
CA CYS A 68 6.94 20.97 2.42
C CYS A 68 6.35 20.61 1.06
N TYR A 69 6.52 19.36 0.62
CA TYR A 69 6.19 18.94 -0.76
C TYR A 69 5.06 17.92 -0.84
N GLY A 70 4.62 17.37 0.28
CA GLY A 70 3.71 16.22 0.33
C GLY A 70 4.35 14.90 -0.08
N VAL A 71 5.63 14.92 -0.50
CA VAL A 71 6.38 13.78 -1.02
C VAL A 71 7.82 13.84 -0.54
N ALA A 72 8.38 12.71 -0.13
CA ALA A 72 9.79 12.56 0.20
C ALA A 72 10.37 11.28 -0.41
N VAL A 73 11.62 11.34 -0.86
CA VAL A 73 12.34 10.24 -1.50
C VAL A 73 13.65 10.01 -0.76
N ILE A 74 13.86 8.80 -0.28
CA ILE A 74 15.01 8.45 0.55
C ILE A 74 15.78 7.34 -0.16
N PRO A 75 17.01 7.60 -0.66
CA PRO A 75 17.89 6.56 -1.15
C PRO A 75 18.16 5.50 -0.08
N LEU A 76 18.07 4.23 -0.45
CA LEU A 76 18.37 3.11 0.44
C LEU A 76 19.66 2.42 -0.04
N PRO A 77 20.81 2.68 0.61
CA PRO A 77 22.06 2.01 0.27
C PRO A 77 21.94 0.52 0.51
N VAL A 78 22.11 -0.30 -0.53
CA VAL A 78 22.06 -1.76 -0.45
C VAL A 78 23.23 -2.33 -1.24
N ASN A 79 23.88 -3.36 -0.71
CA ASN A 79 24.92 -4.05 -1.45
C ASN A 79 24.32 -4.67 -2.74
N ARG A 80 24.90 -4.37 -3.89
CA ARG A 80 24.38 -4.82 -5.19
C ARG A 80 24.30 -6.35 -5.29
N GLY A 81 25.28 -7.07 -4.74
CA GLY A 81 25.30 -8.52 -4.73
C GLY A 81 24.14 -9.11 -3.91
N GLU A 82 23.90 -8.56 -2.73
CA GLU A 82 22.78 -8.96 -1.87
C GLU A 82 21.43 -8.65 -2.53
N MET A 83 21.29 -7.49 -3.17
CA MET A 83 20.10 -7.14 -3.93
C MET A 83 19.82 -8.12 -5.07
N LEU A 84 20.84 -8.47 -5.86
CA LEU A 84 20.72 -9.44 -6.94
C LEU A 84 20.35 -10.82 -6.43
N LYS A 85 20.94 -11.25 -5.31
CA LYS A 85 20.61 -12.52 -4.64
C LYS A 85 19.15 -12.53 -4.18
N ALA A 86 18.72 -11.51 -3.44
CA ALA A 86 17.36 -11.39 -2.92
C ALA A 86 16.31 -11.31 -4.06
N LEU A 87 16.61 -10.57 -5.15
CA LEU A 87 15.79 -10.55 -6.35
C LEU A 87 15.65 -11.94 -6.97
N ASN A 88 16.75 -12.69 -7.10
CA ASN A 88 16.75 -14.01 -7.71
C ASN A 88 15.95 -15.02 -6.87
N GLU A 89 16.16 -15.01 -5.55
CA GLU A 89 15.51 -15.92 -4.60
C GLU A 89 14.02 -15.60 -4.41
N THR A 90 13.60 -14.35 -4.59
CA THR A 90 12.17 -13.98 -4.49
C THR A 90 11.38 -14.55 -5.66
N LYS A 91 10.49 -15.51 -5.37
CA LYS A 91 9.50 -16.04 -6.31
C LYS A 91 8.30 -15.10 -6.36
N PHE A 92 7.75 -14.87 -7.55
CA PHE A 92 6.61 -13.97 -7.78
C PHE A 92 5.29 -14.73 -7.88
N TYR A 93 5.34 -15.99 -8.29
CA TYR A 93 4.16 -16.81 -8.56
C TYR A 93 4.13 -18.11 -7.77
N ASN A 94 4.95 -18.27 -6.73
CA ASN A 94 4.94 -19.47 -5.87
C ASN A 94 3.53 -19.76 -5.31
N THR A 95 2.86 -18.76 -4.74
CA THR A 95 1.51 -18.93 -4.20
C THR A 95 0.50 -19.23 -5.31
N ALA A 96 0.52 -18.49 -6.42
CA ALA A 96 -0.39 -18.74 -7.54
C ALA A 96 -0.20 -20.16 -8.13
N ASN A 97 1.03 -20.56 -8.40
CA ASN A 97 1.36 -21.86 -8.98
C ASN A 97 1.05 -23.03 -8.05
N SER A 98 1.10 -22.81 -6.73
CA SER A 98 0.69 -23.84 -5.77
C SER A 98 -0.83 -24.11 -5.77
N ILE A 99 -1.63 -23.18 -6.30
CA ILE A 99 -3.09 -23.27 -6.39
C ILE A 99 -3.51 -23.81 -7.76
N PHE A 100 -2.76 -23.49 -8.82
CA PHE A 100 -3.06 -23.94 -10.18
C PHE A 100 -2.76 -25.42 -10.40
N THR A 101 -3.46 -26.02 -11.37
CA THR A 101 -3.06 -27.32 -11.93
C THR A 101 -1.72 -27.17 -12.67
N GLU A 102 -0.98 -28.27 -12.80
CA GLU A 102 0.36 -28.28 -13.39
C GLU A 102 0.41 -27.63 -14.78
N GLU A 103 -0.54 -27.97 -15.65
CA GLU A 103 -0.69 -27.41 -17.00
C GLU A 103 -0.97 -25.87 -17.04
N HIS A 104 -1.43 -25.30 -15.92
CA HIS A 104 -1.81 -23.89 -15.83
C HIS A 104 -0.84 -23.04 -15.00
N GLN A 105 0.24 -23.64 -14.49
CA GLN A 105 1.28 -22.88 -13.79
C GLN A 105 1.93 -21.86 -14.72
N VAL A 106 2.31 -20.70 -14.16
CA VAL A 106 2.95 -19.62 -14.89
C VAL A 106 4.44 -19.56 -14.59
N ALA A 107 5.23 -19.18 -15.59
CA ALA A 107 6.67 -19.04 -15.43
C ALA A 107 7.04 -17.87 -14.50
N GLU A 108 8.00 -18.15 -13.62
CA GLU A 108 8.69 -17.13 -12.84
C GLU A 108 9.42 -16.13 -13.76
N PRO A 109 9.48 -14.84 -13.41
CA PRO A 109 10.22 -13.87 -14.19
C PRO A 109 11.71 -14.08 -14.10
N SER A 110 12.37 -13.92 -15.25
CA SER A 110 13.82 -13.92 -15.35
C SER A 110 14.42 -12.74 -14.59
N MET A 111 15.72 -12.83 -14.27
CA MET A 111 16.44 -11.70 -13.69
C MET A 111 16.44 -10.47 -14.60
N LEU A 112 16.45 -10.66 -15.92
CA LEU A 112 16.34 -9.56 -16.88
C LEU A 112 15.02 -8.80 -16.73
N GLU A 113 13.91 -9.51 -16.55
CA GLU A 113 12.59 -8.90 -16.33
C GLU A 113 12.48 -8.23 -14.96
N LYS A 114 13.06 -8.83 -13.92
CA LYS A 114 13.08 -8.25 -12.57
C LYS A 114 13.92 -6.96 -12.50
N LEU A 115 15.03 -6.90 -13.24
CA LEU A 115 15.89 -5.72 -13.32
C LEU A 115 15.37 -4.66 -14.30
N ASN A 116 14.63 -5.08 -15.32
CA ASN A 116 13.98 -4.18 -16.28
C ASN A 116 12.47 -4.49 -16.39
N PRO A 117 11.65 -3.92 -15.49
CA PRO A 117 10.20 -4.13 -15.47
C PRO A 117 9.47 -3.79 -16.78
N ALA A 118 10.06 -2.96 -17.66
CA ALA A 118 9.49 -2.69 -18.98
C ALA A 118 9.49 -3.93 -19.90
N LYS A 119 10.39 -4.89 -19.64
CA LYS A 119 10.47 -6.17 -20.35
C LYS A 119 9.63 -7.28 -19.72
N TYR A 120 8.96 -7.00 -18.60
CA TYR A 120 8.20 -8.00 -17.85
C TYR A 120 7.02 -8.54 -18.70
N ALA A 121 7.06 -9.82 -19.02
CA ALA A 121 6.01 -10.49 -19.77
C ALA A 121 4.69 -10.56 -18.98
N LYS A 122 3.56 -10.59 -19.70
CA LYS A 122 2.25 -10.87 -19.08
C LYS A 122 2.17 -12.33 -18.66
N ARG A 123 1.74 -12.59 -17.43
CA ARG A 123 1.44 -13.95 -16.93
C ARG A 123 -0.07 -14.11 -16.76
N LYS A 124 -0.59 -15.31 -17.05
CA LYS A 124 -2.00 -15.66 -16.82
C LYS A 124 -2.27 -16.01 -15.35
N ALA A 125 -1.82 -15.17 -14.43
CA ALA A 125 -2.14 -15.22 -13.00
C ALA A 125 -2.88 -13.92 -12.65
N GLY A 126 -3.90 -13.94 -11.80
CA GLY A 126 -4.67 -12.73 -11.52
C GLY A 126 -3.85 -11.66 -10.78
N ASP A 127 -2.73 -12.04 -10.15
CA ASP A 127 -1.74 -11.14 -9.55
C ASP A 127 -1.16 -10.20 -10.63
N ASP A 128 -0.86 -10.73 -11.82
CA ASP A 128 -0.33 -9.92 -12.93
C ASP A 128 -1.38 -8.99 -13.54
N ALA A 129 -2.67 -9.33 -13.46
CA ALA A 129 -3.74 -8.53 -14.07
C ALA A 129 -3.84 -7.13 -13.43
N GLN A 130 -3.62 -7.04 -12.12
CA GLN A 130 -3.60 -5.78 -11.37
C GLN A 130 -2.17 -5.29 -11.10
N GLY A 131 -1.15 -6.06 -11.50
CA GLY A 131 0.25 -5.79 -11.20
C GLY A 131 0.60 -5.96 -9.72
N MET A 132 -0.24 -6.60 -8.93
CA MET A 132 -0.03 -6.85 -7.51
C MET A 132 0.45 -8.28 -7.32
N LEU A 133 1.64 -8.46 -6.76
CA LEU A 133 2.26 -9.77 -6.61
C LEU A 133 2.07 -10.25 -5.19
N HIS A 134 1.20 -11.25 -4.98
CA HIS A 134 0.80 -11.70 -3.65
C HIS A 134 1.85 -12.63 -3.02
N GLN A 135 3.01 -12.05 -2.75
CA GLN A 135 4.16 -12.66 -2.11
C GLN A 135 4.59 -11.76 -0.95
N TYR A 136 4.68 -12.35 0.23
CA TYR A 136 4.90 -11.66 1.50
C TYR A 136 6.10 -12.27 2.20
N ASN A 137 6.77 -11.53 3.10
CA ASN A 137 7.91 -12.06 3.86
C ASN A 137 9.00 -12.71 2.97
N THR A 138 9.31 -12.07 1.85
CA THR A 138 10.27 -12.59 0.86
C THR A 138 11.70 -12.16 1.20
N PRO A 139 12.74 -12.72 0.55
CA PRO A 139 14.11 -12.23 0.70
C PRO A 139 14.26 -10.72 0.44
N LEU A 140 13.49 -10.16 -0.51
CA LEU A 140 13.46 -8.71 -0.74
C LEU A 140 12.88 -7.92 0.44
N HIS A 141 11.83 -8.43 1.10
CA HIS A 141 11.29 -7.81 2.31
C HIS A 141 12.35 -7.80 3.41
N THR A 142 13.02 -8.95 3.61
CA THR A 142 14.07 -9.09 4.63
C THR A 142 15.22 -8.11 4.40
N LEU A 143 15.74 -8.07 3.17
CA LEU A 143 16.85 -7.19 2.79
C LEU A 143 16.50 -5.70 2.99
N ILE A 144 15.30 -5.30 2.59
CA ILE A 144 14.88 -3.90 2.64
C ILE A 144 14.54 -3.48 4.07
N GLN A 145 13.79 -4.28 4.83
CA GLN A 145 13.35 -3.92 6.19
C GLN A 145 14.48 -3.95 7.24
N THR A 146 15.60 -4.60 6.92
CA THR A 146 16.84 -4.53 7.71
C THR A 146 17.75 -3.38 7.32
N ASN A 147 17.42 -2.62 6.28
CA ASN A 147 18.20 -1.47 5.84
C ASN A 147 18.22 -0.36 6.91
N GLU A 148 19.41 0.03 7.36
CA GLU A 148 19.54 1.02 8.43
C GLU A 148 18.92 2.39 8.11
N VAL A 149 19.03 2.85 6.86
CA VAL A 149 18.47 4.15 6.46
C VAL A 149 16.95 4.11 6.47
N LEU A 150 16.35 3.00 5.99
CA LEU A 150 14.91 2.79 6.08
C LEU A 150 14.46 2.81 7.54
N ARG A 151 15.12 2.02 8.40
CA ARG A 151 14.75 1.90 9.82
C ARG A 151 14.82 3.24 10.53
N LYS A 152 15.94 3.96 10.42
CA LYS A 152 16.09 5.31 10.99
C LYS A 152 15.02 6.25 10.47
N THR A 153 14.72 6.22 9.17
CA THR A 153 13.67 7.09 8.60
C THR A 153 12.30 6.78 9.20
N LEU A 154 11.95 5.50 9.36
CA LEU A 154 10.68 5.11 9.95
C LEU A 154 10.64 5.39 11.45
N GLU A 155 11.76 5.26 12.17
CA GLU A 155 11.86 5.64 13.59
C GLU A 155 11.66 7.14 13.81
N GLU A 156 12.16 7.99 12.92
CA GLU A 156 11.92 9.44 12.95
C GLU A 156 10.46 9.80 12.68
N LEU A 157 9.75 9.01 11.87
CA LEU A 157 8.36 9.27 11.48
C LEU A 157 7.35 8.69 12.48
N TYR A 158 7.63 7.51 13.03
CA TYR A 158 6.65 6.72 13.82
C TYR A 158 7.16 6.35 15.23
N GLY A 159 8.40 6.69 15.58
CA GLY A 159 9.03 6.33 16.84
C GLY A 159 9.76 4.97 16.80
N LYS A 160 10.49 4.66 17.88
CA LYS A 160 11.40 3.50 17.96
C LYS A 160 10.71 2.13 18.01
N ASP A 161 9.46 2.08 18.50
CA ASP A 161 8.71 0.84 18.66
C ASP A 161 7.96 0.46 17.38
N LEU A 162 8.71 0.32 16.28
CA LEU A 162 8.14 -0.03 14.98
C LEU A 162 7.45 -1.39 15.02
N ARG A 163 6.26 -1.47 14.40
CA ARG A 163 5.55 -2.70 14.10
C ARG A 163 5.16 -2.69 12.63
N TYR A 164 5.10 -3.85 12.00
CA TYR A 164 4.77 -3.97 10.59
C TYR A 164 3.68 -4.99 10.34
N LEU A 165 2.80 -4.69 9.38
CA LEU A 165 1.94 -5.69 8.78
C LEU A 165 2.57 -6.26 7.50
N PRO A 166 2.30 -7.54 7.17
CA PRO A 166 2.72 -8.11 5.89
C PRO A 166 2.15 -7.30 4.74
N ASN A 167 3.01 -7.00 3.77
CA ASN A 167 2.59 -6.37 2.53
C ASN A 167 3.31 -7.01 1.33
N ARG A 168 2.87 -6.64 0.13
CA ARG A 168 3.12 -7.35 -1.13
C ARG A 168 4.10 -6.59 -2.02
N LEU A 169 4.44 -7.20 -3.16
CA LEU A 169 5.17 -6.51 -4.22
C LEU A 169 4.19 -5.98 -5.28
N ARG A 170 4.68 -5.05 -6.09
CA ARG A 170 3.98 -4.52 -7.26
C ARG A 170 4.89 -4.50 -8.47
N ILE A 171 4.38 -4.96 -9.60
CA ILE A 171 5.02 -4.84 -10.91
C ILE A 171 4.20 -3.91 -11.80
N CYS A 172 4.88 -2.97 -12.43
CA CYS A 172 4.32 -2.11 -13.46
C CYS A 172 5.25 -2.07 -14.67
N ARG A 173 4.68 -2.00 -15.87
CA ARG A 173 5.39 -2.25 -17.14
C ARG A 173 5.54 -1.02 -18.03
N LYS A 174 4.71 -0.01 -17.81
CA LYS A 174 4.60 1.12 -18.74
C LYS A 174 4.35 2.41 -18.01
N PHE A 175 4.81 3.49 -18.62
CA PHE A 175 4.40 4.82 -18.21
C PHE A 175 2.93 5.05 -18.59
N LYS A 176 2.16 5.60 -17.66
CA LYS A 176 0.80 6.11 -17.90
C LYS A 176 0.49 7.14 -16.82
N ASN A 177 0.14 8.36 -17.22
CA ASN A 177 -0.52 9.31 -16.34
C ASN A 177 -2.02 9.05 -16.44
N ASP A 178 -2.73 9.06 -15.31
CA ASP A 178 -4.16 8.80 -15.28
C ASP A 178 -4.84 9.80 -14.34
N ALA A 179 -5.08 11.01 -14.85
CA ALA A 179 -5.70 12.09 -14.10
C ALA A 179 -7.03 11.68 -13.46
N SER A 180 -7.77 10.76 -14.09
CA SER A 180 -9.06 10.26 -13.55
C SER A 180 -8.94 9.52 -12.21
N THR A 181 -7.70 9.18 -11.82
CA THR A 181 -7.38 8.57 -10.53
C THR A 181 -7.00 9.58 -9.46
N LEU A 182 -7.11 10.89 -9.71
CA LEU A 182 -6.86 11.93 -8.72
C LEU A 182 -7.74 11.73 -7.48
N HIS A 183 -7.10 11.72 -6.31
CA HIS A 183 -7.77 11.59 -5.03
C HIS A 183 -6.99 12.29 -3.91
N ILE A 184 -7.69 12.50 -2.79
CA ILE A 184 -7.15 12.83 -1.48
C ILE A 184 -7.73 11.84 -0.47
N GLU A 185 -6.88 11.40 0.46
CA GLU A 185 -7.21 10.45 1.51
C GLU A 185 -6.91 11.09 2.88
N ALA A 186 -7.95 11.37 3.67
CA ALA A 186 -7.82 11.86 5.05
C ALA A 186 -9.16 11.81 5.80
N HIS A 187 -9.14 11.38 7.07
CA HIS A 187 -10.30 11.48 7.96
C HIS A 187 -10.69 12.93 8.29
N GLU A 188 -9.68 13.78 8.53
CA GLU A 188 -9.82 15.22 8.68
C GLU A 188 -8.81 15.91 7.77
N LEU A 189 -9.28 16.75 6.85
CA LEU A 189 -8.44 17.30 5.80
C LEU A 189 -7.98 18.74 6.05
N PHE A 190 -8.75 19.54 6.78
CA PHE A 190 -8.47 20.97 6.96
C PHE A 190 -8.50 21.39 8.42
N ARG A 191 -7.59 22.29 8.77
CA ARG A 191 -7.62 23.05 10.03
C ARG A 191 -7.49 24.53 9.75
N GLU A 192 -8.02 25.35 10.65
CA GLU A 192 -7.86 26.80 10.61
C GLU A 192 -6.85 27.23 11.68
N VAL A 193 -5.83 27.97 11.26
CA VAL A 193 -4.80 28.52 12.15
C VAL A 193 -4.64 30.01 11.82
N ASN A 194 -4.96 30.89 12.77
CA ASN A 194 -4.90 32.34 12.61
C ASN A 194 -5.65 32.87 11.37
N GLY A 195 -6.85 32.37 11.11
CA GLY A 195 -7.67 32.76 9.94
C GLY A 195 -7.21 32.17 8.61
N LYS A 196 -6.20 31.28 8.60
CA LYS A 196 -5.71 30.59 7.40
C LYS A 196 -6.08 29.11 7.44
N ILE A 197 -6.73 28.64 6.38
CA ILE A 197 -7.02 27.22 6.17
C ILE A 197 -5.74 26.53 5.69
N GLN A 198 -5.39 25.44 6.37
CA GLN A 198 -4.24 24.59 6.05
C GLN A 198 -4.71 23.14 5.89
N LEU A 199 -3.99 22.38 5.05
CA LEU A 199 -4.14 20.92 5.05
C LEU A 199 -3.61 20.37 6.37
N ILE A 200 -4.37 19.46 6.97
CA ILE A 200 -3.85 18.61 8.04
C ILE A 200 -2.90 17.61 7.38
N PRO A 201 -1.67 17.43 7.87
CA PRO A 201 -0.82 16.33 7.43
C PRO A 201 -1.58 15.02 7.61
N GLY A 202 -1.90 14.36 6.51
CA GLY A 202 -2.57 13.07 6.53
C GLY A 202 -1.61 11.96 6.94
N ASP A 203 -2.10 10.74 6.91
CA ASP A 203 -1.26 9.58 7.09
C ASP A 203 -0.18 9.49 6.01
N ILE A 204 0.93 8.86 6.37
CA ILE A 204 2.07 8.70 5.46
C ILE A 204 1.97 7.33 4.82
N ALA A 205 1.72 7.33 3.51
CA ALA A 205 1.83 6.13 2.70
C ALA A 205 3.27 5.96 2.20
N SER A 206 3.68 4.70 2.05
CA SER A 206 5.05 4.37 1.68
C SER A 206 5.16 3.22 0.70
N LEU A 207 6.17 3.31 -0.16
CA LEU A 207 6.54 2.26 -1.12
C LEU A 207 8.04 2.32 -1.39
N ILE A 208 8.63 1.15 -1.60
CA ILE A 208 10.02 0.99 -1.97
C ILE A 208 10.10 0.71 -3.48
N GLY A 209 10.71 1.61 -4.24
CA GLY A 209 11.11 1.32 -5.62
C GLY A 209 12.36 0.45 -5.61
N LEU A 210 12.27 -0.79 -6.12
CA LEU A 210 13.36 -1.76 -6.09
C LEU A 210 14.20 -1.73 -7.38
N THR A 211 13.54 -1.64 -8.54
CA THR A 211 14.16 -1.57 -9.86
C THR A 211 13.29 -0.74 -10.82
N GLY A 212 13.89 -0.27 -11.92
CA GLY A 212 13.19 0.52 -12.94
C GLY A 212 12.97 1.97 -12.50
N TYR A 213 11.87 2.56 -12.93
CA TYR A 213 11.52 3.96 -12.69
C TYR A 213 10.22 4.06 -11.92
N ARG A 214 10.19 4.91 -10.89
CA ARG A 214 8.97 5.29 -10.18
C ARG A 214 8.59 6.71 -10.53
N ARG A 215 7.35 6.88 -10.99
CA ARG A 215 6.72 8.18 -11.19
C ARG A 215 5.72 8.43 -10.07
N PHE A 216 5.75 9.63 -9.53
CA PHE A 216 4.71 10.14 -8.65
C PHE A 216 4.16 11.44 -9.25
N VAL A 217 2.84 11.60 -9.28
CA VAL A 217 2.15 12.77 -9.83
C VAL A 217 1.24 13.32 -8.75
N PHE A 218 1.35 14.62 -8.48
CA PHE A 218 0.69 15.28 -7.36
C PHE A 218 0.49 16.76 -7.63
N TRP A 219 -0.38 17.40 -6.86
CA TRP A 219 -0.50 18.85 -6.83
C TRP A 219 0.34 19.41 -5.70
N ASN A 220 1.28 20.29 -6.03
CA ASN A 220 2.05 21.02 -5.05
C ASN A 220 1.15 22.08 -4.38
N MET A 221 0.70 21.78 -3.17
CA MET A 221 -0.19 22.64 -2.38
C MET A 221 0.56 23.61 -1.47
N ASP A 222 1.90 23.67 -1.54
CA ASP A 222 2.68 24.65 -0.76
C ASP A 222 2.19 26.08 -1.05
N LYS A 223 1.82 26.79 0.01
CA LYS A 223 1.29 28.17 -0.02
C LYS A 223 0.08 28.37 -0.95
N ALA A 224 -0.62 27.32 -1.37
CA ALA A 224 -1.85 27.46 -2.13
C ALA A 224 -2.98 27.96 -1.22
N ASP A 225 -3.97 28.63 -1.83
CA ASP A 225 -5.21 28.98 -1.13
C ASP A 225 -6.10 27.72 -1.00
N MET A 226 -6.32 27.26 0.22
CA MET A 226 -7.09 26.04 0.48
C MET A 226 -8.61 26.25 0.44
N ARG A 227 -9.11 27.48 0.35
CA ARG A 227 -10.55 27.77 0.37
C ARG A 227 -11.36 27.02 -0.70
N PRO A 228 -10.94 26.99 -1.99
CA PRO A 228 -11.67 26.24 -3.02
C PRO A 228 -11.73 24.74 -2.71
N LEU A 229 -10.59 24.13 -2.35
CA LEU A 229 -10.53 22.71 -2.05
C LEU A 229 -11.33 22.34 -0.79
N LYS A 230 -11.33 23.20 0.23
CA LYS A 230 -12.19 23.03 1.42
C LYS A 230 -13.66 23.04 1.05
N ALA A 231 -14.12 24.02 0.28
CA ALA A 231 -15.51 24.09 -0.17
C ALA A 231 -15.91 22.87 -1.01
N TYR A 232 -15.01 22.39 -1.89
CA TYR A 232 -15.22 21.17 -2.65
C TYR A 232 -15.39 19.95 -1.74
N HIS A 233 -14.49 19.76 -0.78
CA HIS A 233 -14.55 18.64 0.16
C HIS A 233 -15.75 18.72 1.11
N GLU A 234 -16.16 19.90 1.57
CA GLU A 234 -17.38 20.04 2.39
C GLU A 234 -18.65 19.68 1.61
N THR A 235 -18.63 19.83 0.28
CA THR A 235 -19.78 19.53 -0.58
C THR A 235 -19.80 18.08 -1.05
N TYR A 236 -18.64 17.53 -1.42
CA TYR A 236 -18.50 16.25 -2.13
C TYR A 236 -17.60 15.23 -1.42
N GLY A 237 -16.95 15.64 -0.33
CA GLY A 237 -15.87 14.90 0.29
C GLY A 237 -16.33 13.69 1.08
N SER A 238 -15.40 12.76 1.20
CA SER A 238 -15.41 11.66 2.16
C SER A 238 -13.95 11.35 2.55
N GLU A 239 -13.73 10.35 3.40
CA GLU A 239 -12.38 9.88 3.74
C GLU A 239 -11.52 9.61 2.49
N PHE A 240 -12.13 9.08 1.42
CA PHE A 240 -11.54 8.97 0.09
C PHE A 240 -12.29 9.93 -0.87
N THR A 241 -11.73 11.12 -1.08
CA THR A 241 -12.35 12.11 -1.97
C THR A 241 -11.76 12.00 -3.36
N LYS A 242 -12.55 11.53 -4.33
CA LYS A 242 -12.21 11.70 -5.76
C LYS A 242 -12.45 13.16 -6.14
N ILE A 243 -11.41 13.80 -6.64
CA ILE A 243 -11.49 15.20 -7.07
C ILE A 243 -11.46 15.25 -8.58
N ASP A 244 -12.31 16.09 -9.15
CA ASP A 244 -12.26 16.36 -10.57
C ASP A 244 -10.92 17.03 -10.94
N PRO A 245 -10.09 16.42 -11.82
CA PRO A 245 -8.86 17.05 -12.29
C PRO A 245 -9.07 18.40 -12.95
N LEU A 246 -10.23 18.64 -13.56
CA LEU A 246 -10.56 19.93 -14.16
C LEU A 246 -10.69 21.02 -13.10
N PHE A 247 -11.41 20.73 -12.02
CA PHE A 247 -11.50 21.61 -10.86
C PHE A 247 -10.10 21.95 -10.33
N MET A 248 -9.24 20.94 -10.15
CA MET A 248 -7.88 21.19 -9.67
C MET A 248 -7.05 22.03 -10.64
N ASN A 249 -7.17 21.80 -11.95
CA ASN A 249 -6.43 22.59 -12.94
C ASN A 249 -6.90 24.05 -13.02
N GLN A 250 -8.19 24.31 -12.79
CA GLN A 250 -8.75 25.67 -12.79
C GLN A 250 -8.33 26.48 -11.56
N HIS A 251 -8.45 25.88 -10.37
CA HIS A 251 -8.17 26.59 -9.11
C HIS A 251 -6.70 26.54 -8.70
N TYR A 252 -5.93 25.58 -9.21
CA TYR A 252 -4.53 25.33 -8.87
C TYR A 252 -3.66 25.18 -10.12
N GLU A 253 -3.85 26.07 -11.09
CA GLU A 253 -3.08 26.08 -12.34
C GLU A 253 -1.56 26.07 -12.09
N GLY A 254 -0.82 25.28 -12.87
CA GLY A 254 0.63 25.18 -12.79
C GLY A 254 1.17 24.43 -11.57
N ARG A 255 0.31 23.90 -10.69
CA ARG A 255 0.72 23.16 -9.48
C ARG A 255 0.77 21.65 -9.67
N ARG A 256 0.18 21.11 -10.74
CA ARG A 256 0.29 19.69 -11.10
C ARG A 256 1.73 19.35 -11.49
N SER A 257 2.36 18.53 -10.66
CA SER A 257 3.78 18.22 -10.70
C SER A 257 4.00 16.72 -10.83
N MET A 258 5.14 16.33 -11.41
CA MET A 258 5.61 14.95 -11.39
C MET A 258 7.07 14.86 -10.98
N VAL A 259 7.42 13.77 -10.31
CA VAL A 259 8.80 13.38 -10.05
C VAL A 259 9.03 11.98 -10.60
N ASN A 260 10.15 11.80 -11.32
CA ASN A 260 10.62 10.50 -11.77
C ASN A 260 11.86 10.10 -10.95
N ILE A 261 11.85 8.88 -10.42
CA ILE A 261 12.88 8.36 -9.53
C ILE A 261 13.45 7.09 -10.17
N ASP A 262 14.73 7.14 -10.55
CA ASP A 262 15.44 5.99 -11.09
C ASP A 262 15.89 5.07 -9.96
N CYS A 263 15.25 3.91 -9.87
CA CYS A 263 15.54 2.87 -8.89
C CYS A 263 16.44 1.75 -9.47
N SER A 264 16.97 1.92 -10.69
CA SER A 264 17.75 0.87 -11.37
C SER A 264 19.12 0.58 -10.72
N LYS A 265 19.70 1.59 -10.06
CA LYS A 265 21.02 1.48 -9.41
C LYS A 265 20.93 1.21 -7.92
N GLN A 266 19.92 1.76 -7.27
CA GLN A 266 19.70 1.63 -5.83
C GLN A 266 18.20 1.70 -5.53
N PRO A 267 17.71 0.98 -4.51
CA PRO A 267 16.34 1.13 -4.06
C PRO A 267 16.10 2.52 -3.45
N HIS A 268 14.86 2.98 -3.52
CA HIS A 268 14.43 4.22 -2.87
C HIS A 268 13.15 4.00 -2.09
N LEU A 269 13.10 4.47 -0.85
CA LEU A 269 11.85 4.67 -0.11
C LEU A 269 11.18 5.93 -0.67
N ILE A 270 9.91 5.81 -1.01
CA ILE A 270 9.07 6.90 -1.50
C ILE A 270 7.92 7.04 -0.52
N LEU A 271 7.81 8.21 0.08
CA LEU A 271 6.80 8.58 1.05
C LEU A 271 5.90 9.66 0.45
N TRP A 272 4.61 9.62 0.75
CA TRP A 272 3.70 10.72 0.47
C TRP A 272 2.67 10.87 1.58
N GLN A 273 2.24 12.12 1.79
CA GLN A 273 1.11 12.42 2.67
C GLN A 273 -0.19 12.16 1.89
N GLU A 274 -1.06 11.34 2.44
CA GLU A 274 -2.35 11.00 1.83
C GLU A 274 -3.27 12.23 1.67
N SER A 275 -3.07 13.26 2.49
CA SER A 275 -3.76 14.55 2.36
C SER A 275 -3.28 15.39 1.16
N THR A 276 -2.16 15.02 0.52
CA THR A 276 -1.70 15.67 -0.71
C THR A 276 -2.49 15.16 -1.90
N PRO A 277 -3.12 16.02 -2.73
CA PRO A 277 -3.82 15.56 -3.93
C PRO A 277 -2.87 14.88 -4.90
N HIS A 278 -3.12 13.61 -5.20
CA HIS A 278 -2.22 12.78 -6.01
C HIS A 278 -2.95 11.82 -6.94
N GLU A 279 -2.23 11.36 -7.97
CA GLU A 279 -2.71 10.42 -8.97
C GLU A 279 -1.98 9.08 -8.88
N ILE A 280 -2.66 8.02 -9.32
CA ILE A 280 -2.02 6.75 -9.60
C ILE A 280 -1.25 6.87 -10.92
N ALA A 281 0.04 7.20 -10.80
CA ALA A 281 0.96 7.20 -11.92
C ALA A 281 1.56 5.81 -12.15
N HIS A 282 1.58 5.37 -13.41
CA HIS A 282 2.22 4.13 -13.81
C HIS A 282 3.61 4.43 -14.36
N SER A 283 4.55 3.56 -14.06
CA SER A 283 5.94 3.63 -14.51
C SER A 283 6.56 2.23 -14.43
N PRO A 284 7.43 1.85 -15.38
CA PRO A 284 8.05 0.52 -15.40
C PRO A 284 8.89 0.32 -14.14
N SER A 285 8.34 -0.39 -13.16
CA SER A 285 8.96 -0.57 -11.84
C SER A 285 8.59 -1.90 -11.21
N LEU A 286 9.54 -2.46 -10.48
CA LEU A 286 9.28 -3.42 -9.42
C LEU A 286 9.32 -2.66 -8.10
N SER A 287 8.32 -2.87 -7.26
CA SER A 287 8.20 -2.19 -5.99
C SER A 287 7.76 -3.13 -4.89
N LEU A 288 8.04 -2.74 -3.66
CA LEU A 288 7.69 -3.46 -2.45
C LEU A 288 7.02 -2.49 -1.50
N TYR A 289 5.91 -2.92 -0.90
CA TYR A 289 5.23 -2.11 0.10
C TYR A 289 5.75 -2.44 1.50
N VAL A 290 5.87 -1.42 2.34
CA VAL A 290 6.12 -1.56 3.78
C VAL A 290 4.96 -0.89 4.51
N SER A 291 4.45 -1.52 5.58
CA SER A 291 3.28 -1.04 6.31
C SER A 291 3.57 -0.93 7.79
N PRO A 292 4.21 0.15 8.24
CA PRO A 292 4.31 0.44 9.66
C PRO A 292 2.92 0.63 10.28
N VAL A 293 2.73 0.14 11.50
CA VAL A 293 1.48 0.28 12.26
C VAL A 293 1.77 0.60 13.72
N GLU A 294 0.85 1.29 14.39
CA GLU A 294 0.96 1.51 15.84
C GLU A 294 0.73 0.23 16.64
N ALA A 295 -0.24 -0.57 16.22
CA ALA A 295 -0.69 -1.75 16.94
C ALA A 295 -1.17 -2.86 16.01
N PHE A 296 -1.11 -4.09 16.50
CA PHE A 296 -1.65 -5.25 15.81
C PHE A 296 -3.16 -5.41 16.05
N ASN A 297 -3.87 -5.95 15.07
CA ASN A 297 -5.29 -6.24 15.18
C ASN A 297 -5.51 -7.62 15.80
N TYR A 298 -6.09 -7.67 17.00
CA TYR A 298 -6.43 -8.92 17.68
C TYR A 298 -7.92 -9.31 17.57
N THR A 299 -8.64 -8.73 16.61
CA THR A 299 -10.03 -9.11 16.34
C THR A 299 -10.08 -10.58 15.91
N LYS A 300 -10.97 -11.35 16.55
CA LYS A 300 -11.13 -12.78 16.25
C LYS A 300 -11.88 -12.98 14.93
N ILE A 301 -11.38 -13.88 14.11
CA ILE A 301 -11.96 -14.26 12.82
C ILE A 301 -13.03 -15.32 13.08
N THR A 302 -14.29 -14.92 12.94
CA THR A 302 -15.45 -15.80 13.11
C THR A 302 -15.95 -16.38 11.80
N LYS A 303 -15.54 -15.80 10.67
CA LYS A 303 -15.95 -16.20 9.33
C LYS A 303 -14.84 -15.97 8.33
N VAL A 304 -14.68 -16.91 7.40
CA VAL A 304 -13.85 -16.78 6.21
C VAL A 304 -14.73 -16.84 4.96
N THR A 305 -14.21 -16.29 3.87
CA THR A 305 -14.78 -16.45 2.52
C THR A 305 -13.89 -17.38 1.70
N THR A 306 -14.30 -17.69 0.46
CA THR A 306 -13.54 -18.54 -0.47
C THR A 306 -12.13 -18.02 -0.80
N TYR A 307 -11.83 -16.78 -0.39
CA TYR A 307 -10.57 -16.08 -0.64
C TYR A 307 -9.62 -16.13 0.55
N GLN A 308 -10.02 -16.69 1.69
CA GLN A 308 -9.19 -16.78 2.88
C GLN A 308 -9.02 -18.25 3.24
N PRO A 309 -7.79 -18.70 3.60
CA PRO A 309 -7.57 -20.01 4.19
C PRO A 309 -8.56 -20.29 5.33
N VAL A 310 -9.17 -21.48 5.34
CA VAL A 310 -10.07 -21.88 6.44
C VAL A 310 -9.33 -22.03 7.77
N GLU A 311 -8.03 -22.26 7.68
CA GLU A 311 -7.06 -22.31 8.76
C GLU A 311 -7.03 -21.00 9.56
N PHE A 312 -7.59 -19.91 9.03
CA PHE A 312 -7.71 -18.64 9.75
C PHE A 312 -8.93 -18.57 10.68
N LEU A 313 -9.90 -19.49 10.57
CA LEU A 313 -11.05 -19.50 11.46
C LEU A 313 -10.62 -19.69 12.91
N GLY A 314 -11.11 -18.82 13.80
CA GLY A 314 -10.79 -18.85 15.22
C GLY A 314 -9.49 -18.15 15.60
N LEU A 315 -8.62 -17.85 14.64
CA LEU A 315 -7.45 -16.99 14.86
C LEU A 315 -7.86 -15.52 14.98
N THR A 316 -6.98 -14.69 15.51
CA THR A 316 -7.05 -13.25 15.35
C THR A 316 -6.47 -12.80 14.01
N TYR A 317 -6.75 -11.56 13.61
CA TYR A 317 -6.20 -10.98 12.38
C TYR A 317 -4.67 -11.02 12.41
N HIS A 318 -4.05 -10.66 13.53
CA HIS A 318 -2.60 -10.72 13.68
C HIS A 318 -2.06 -12.15 13.64
N GLU A 319 -2.67 -13.10 14.34
CA GLU A 319 -2.25 -14.51 14.27
C GLU A 319 -2.36 -15.07 12.84
N SER A 320 -3.37 -14.64 12.06
CA SER A 320 -3.46 -15.01 10.64
C SER A 320 -2.30 -14.46 9.82
N ASN A 321 -1.81 -13.25 10.12
CA ASN A 321 -0.62 -12.67 9.48
C ASN A 321 0.65 -13.46 9.85
N LEU A 322 0.83 -13.80 11.13
CA LEU A 322 1.97 -14.58 11.60
C LEU A 322 2.01 -15.96 10.93
N LEU A 323 0.86 -16.65 10.85
CA LEU A 323 0.75 -17.93 10.18
C LEU A 323 1.01 -17.82 8.68
N SER A 324 0.35 -16.89 7.99
CA SER A 324 0.43 -16.79 6.53
C SER A 324 1.83 -16.43 6.03
N MET A 325 2.57 -15.61 6.77
CA MET A 325 3.93 -15.20 6.42
C MET A 325 4.92 -16.37 6.44
N CYS A 326 4.63 -17.47 7.17
CA CYS A 326 5.39 -18.72 7.08
C CYS A 326 5.28 -19.38 5.69
N TYR A 327 4.29 -18.98 4.89
CA TYR A 327 3.97 -19.53 3.56
C TYR A 327 4.16 -18.50 2.43
N ASN A 328 4.83 -17.37 2.69
CA ASN A 328 4.88 -16.20 1.81
C ASN A 328 3.50 -15.67 1.39
N MET A 329 2.49 -15.86 2.23
CA MET A 329 1.10 -15.44 2.01
C MET A 329 0.72 -14.24 2.89
N GLY A 330 -0.30 -13.49 2.47
CA GLY A 330 -0.91 -12.45 3.30
C GLY A 330 -1.91 -13.07 4.29
N GLY A 331 -2.21 -12.37 5.39
CA GLY A 331 -3.13 -12.87 6.41
C GLY A 331 -4.60 -12.77 5.99
N PHE A 332 -5.48 -12.40 6.92
CA PHE A 332 -6.92 -12.36 6.67
C PHE A 332 -7.34 -11.26 5.68
N GLU A 333 -6.73 -10.08 5.79
CA GLU A 333 -6.95 -8.93 4.92
C GLU A 333 -5.66 -8.11 4.76
N TRP A 334 -5.63 -7.29 3.72
CA TRP A 334 -4.54 -6.37 3.47
C TRP A 334 -4.53 -5.25 4.53
N PRO A 335 -3.42 -4.56 4.83
CA PRO A 335 -3.42 -3.46 5.81
C PRO A 335 -4.49 -2.38 5.58
N SER A 336 -4.96 -2.17 4.34
CA SER A 336 -6.08 -1.26 4.07
C SER A 336 -7.49 -1.85 4.30
N GLY A 337 -7.59 -3.10 4.74
CA GLY A 337 -8.82 -3.85 4.97
C GLY A 337 -9.40 -4.55 3.73
N LYS A 338 -8.69 -4.51 2.60
CA LYS A 338 -9.13 -5.16 1.35
C LYS A 338 -8.80 -6.66 1.38
N LYS A 339 -9.64 -7.45 0.70
CA LYS A 339 -9.41 -8.89 0.54
C LYS A 339 -8.11 -9.15 -0.22
N LEU A 340 -7.38 -10.19 0.20
CA LEU A 340 -6.02 -10.46 -0.24
C LEU A 340 -5.90 -11.34 -1.47
N TYR A 341 -6.95 -11.93 -2.03
CA TYR A 341 -6.78 -12.89 -3.13
C TYR A 341 -7.70 -12.60 -4.31
N GLN A 342 -7.16 -12.79 -5.51
CA GLN A 342 -7.69 -12.33 -6.80
C GLN A 342 -9.10 -12.84 -7.12
N TYR A 343 -9.49 -13.96 -6.52
CA TYR A 343 -10.77 -14.61 -6.82
C TYR A 343 -11.98 -13.81 -6.29
N CYS A 344 -11.74 -12.70 -5.57
CA CYS A 344 -12.75 -11.83 -4.95
C CYS A 344 -13.81 -11.27 -5.93
N HIS A 345 -13.55 -11.28 -7.24
CA HIS A 345 -14.48 -10.85 -8.27
C HIS A 345 -14.99 -12.03 -9.11
N GLN A 346 -16.30 -12.08 -9.38
CA GLN A 346 -16.96 -13.17 -10.12
C GLN A 346 -16.31 -13.49 -11.47
N ARG A 347 -15.87 -12.47 -12.22
CA ARG A 347 -15.19 -12.67 -13.52
C ARG A 347 -13.85 -13.38 -13.37
N ALA A 348 -13.05 -12.98 -12.37
CA ALA A 348 -11.79 -13.64 -12.05
C ALA A 348 -12.04 -15.07 -11.55
N TYR A 349 -13.05 -15.24 -10.68
CA TYR A 349 -13.47 -16.54 -10.18
C TYR A 349 -13.77 -17.52 -11.32
N ASN A 350 -14.67 -17.16 -12.25
CA ASN A 350 -15.05 -18.01 -13.39
C ASN A 350 -13.86 -18.33 -14.31
N HIS A 351 -12.92 -17.39 -14.45
CA HIS A 351 -11.74 -17.57 -15.29
C HIS A 351 -10.73 -18.56 -14.70
N PHE A 352 -10.56 -18.55 -13.38
CA PHE A 352 -9.51 -19.33 -12.72
C PHE A 352 -10.00 -20.61 -12.05
N ILE A 353 -11.30 -20.76 -11.75
CA ILE A 353 -11.83 -21.99 -11.15
C ILE A 353 -11.51 -23.26 -11.98
N PRO A 354 -11.54 -23.26 -13.34
CA PRO A 354 -11.18 -24.45 -14.11
C PRO A 354 -9.67 -24.77 -14.06
N ARG A 355 -8.85 -23.78 -13.70
CA ARG A 355 -7.38 -23.89 -13.65
C ARG A 355 -6.85 -24.21 -12.25
N THR A 356 -7.74 -24.27 -11.28
CA THR A 356 -7.41 -24.47 -9.87
C THR A 356 -7.36 -25.96 -9.59
N SER A 357 -6.37 -26.40 -8.81
CA SER A 357 -6.25 -27.77 -8.33
C SER A 357 -7.44 -28.15 -7.42
N GLU A 358 -7.82 -29.42 -7.40
CA GLU A 358 -8.92 -29.93 -6.57
C GLU A 358 -8.69 -29.73 -5.07
N ASP A 359 -7.43 -29.67 -4.63
CA ASP A 359 -7.05 -29.36 -3.25
C ASP A 359 -7.57 -28.01 -2.74
N TYR A 360 -7.86 -27.09 -3.66
CA TYR A 360 -8.38 -25.76 -3.37
C TYR A 360 -9.84 -25.62 -3.81
N LYS A 361 -10.57 -26.74 -3.90
CA LYS A 361 -12.00 -26.78 -4.18
C LYS A 361 -12.75 -27.58 -3.12
N VAL A 362 -13.96 -27.13 -2.80
CA VAL A 362 -14.92 -27.84 -1.98
C VAL A 362 -16.27 -27.76 -2.69
N ASN A 363 -16.85 -28.91 -3.04
CA ASN A 363 -18.10 -28.99 -3.82
C ASN A 363 -18.03 -28.17 -5.12
N GLY A 364 -16.89 -28.25 -5.83
CA GLY A 364 -16.64 -27.50 -7.07
C GLY A 364 -16.45 -25.98 -6.89
N LYS A 365 -16.46 -25.46 -5.65
CA LYS A 365 -16.23 -24.05 -5.36
C LYS A 365 -14.83 -23.82 -4.82
N MET A 366 -14.20 -22.71 -5.20
CA MET A 366 -12.89 -22.32 -4.66
C MET A 366 -12.94 -22.28 -3.15
N MET A 367 -11.92 -22.83 -2.50
CA MET A 367 -11.65 -22.64 -1.09
C MET A 367 -10.15 -22.52 -0.91
N MET A 368 -9.69 -21.33 -0.54
CA MET A 368 -8.30 -21.10 -0.25
C MET A 368 -7.83 -21.97 0.94
N ARG A 369 -6.56 -22.36 0.89
CA ARG A 369 -5.84 -23.17 1.88
C ARG A 369 -4.42 -22.63 2.03
N LEU A 370 -3.71 -23.03 3.08
CA LEU A 370 -2.27 -22.83 3.15
C LEU A 370 -1.58 -23.61 2.02
N ILE A 371 -0.53 -23.03 1.43
CA ILE A 371 0.13 -23.62 0.26
C ILE A 371 1.08 -24.75 0.66
N LYS A 372 1.19 -25.76 -0.21
CA LYS A 372 1.92 -27.01 0.06
C LYS A 372 3.35 -27.03 -0.50
N THR A 373 3.91 -25.88 -0.89
CA THR A 373 5.25 -25.81 -1.52
C THR A 373 6.40 -25.73 -0.51
N GLY A 374 6.09 -25.69 0.78
CA GLY A 374 7.09 -25.57 1.84
C GLY A 374 7.93 -26.83 2.06
N LYS A 375 9.12 -26.61 2.62
CA LYS A 375 10.13 -27.66 2.88
C LYS A 375 10.68 -27.63 4.30
N VAL A 376 10.31 -26.63 5.08
CA VAL A 376 10.73 -26.48 6.48
C VAL A 376 9.72 -27.22 7.33
N ASP A 377 10.14 -28.32 7.93
CA ASP A 377 9.27 -29.16 8.76
C ASP A 377 9.19 -28.60 10.19
N GLN A 378 8.15 -27.82 10.44
CA GLN A 378 7.88 -27.22 11.75
C GLN A 378 7.32 -28.21 12.78
N HIS A 379 6.95 -29.42 12.37
CA HIS A 379 6.30 -30.40 13.24
C HIS A 379 7.29 -31.12 14.14
N THR A 380 8.58 -31.08 13.79
CA THR A 380 9.62 -31.77 14.56
C THR A 380 9.80 -31.13 15.96
N PRO A 381 9.99 -31.95 17.03
CA PRO A 381 10.28 -31.42 18.36
C PRO A 381 11.52 -30.51 18.38
N ALA A 382 12.53 -30.84 17.58
CA ALA A 382 13.76 -30.06 17.47
C ALA A 382 13.50 -28.64 16.93
N TYR A 383 12.66 -28.50 15.90
CA TYR A 383 12.31 -27.18 15.37
C TYR A 383 11.46 -26.37 16.36
N GLN A 384 10.47 -27.01 17.01
CA GLN A 384 9.63 -26.36 18.01
C GLN A 384 10.44 -25.85 19.21
N GLU A 385 11.41 -26.63 19.71
CA GLU A 385 12.29 -26.19 20.80
C GLU A 385 13.19 -25.02 20.36
N LYS A 386 13.63 -25.02 19.09
CA LYS A 386 14.39 -23.88 18.53
C LYS A 386 13.54 -22.60 18.49
N LEU A 387 12.28 -22.68 18.04
CA LEU A 387 11.35 -21.54 18.08
C LEU A 387 11.15 -21.02 19.50
N LYS A 388 10.92 -21.93 20.45
CA LYS A 388 10.74 -21.60 21.87
C LYS A 388 11.98 -20.94 22.47
N THR A 389 13.18 -21.44 22.16
CA THR A 389 14.46 -20.84 22.58
C THR A 389 14.62 -19.42 22.05
N MET A 390 14.18 -19.17 20.81
CA MET A 390 14.19 -17.83 20.21
C MET A 390 13.05 -16.92 20.70
N GLY A 391 12.13 -17.44 21.53
CA GLY A 391 10.95 -16.71 21.99
C GLY A 391 9.90 -16.46 20.90
N ILE A 392 9.93 -17.23 19.81
CA ILE A 392 8.97 -17.11 18.71
C ILE A 392 7.65 -17.77 19.10
N VAL A 393 6.56 -17.04 18.91
CA VAL A 393 5.18 -17.48 19.17
C VAL A 393 4.40 -17.54 17.87
N LEU A 394 3.70 -18.67 17.68
CA LEU A 394 2.82 -18.94 16.55
C LEU A 394 1.48 -19.50 17.06
N PRO A 395 0.38 -19.35 16.31
CA PRO A 395 -0.88 -20.00 16.66
C PRO A 395 -0.73 -21.52 16.61
N ALA A 396 -1.41 -22.24 17.51
CA ALA A 396 -1.28 -23.70 17.67
C ALA A 396 -1.51 -24.48 16.37
N ILE A 397 -2.39 -23.99 15.49
CA ILE A 397 -2.66 -24.61 14.18
C ILE A 397 -1.41 -24.77 13.31
N ALA A 398 -0.39 -23.92 13.49
CA ALA A 398 0.87 -24.00 12.74
C ALA A 398 1.61 -25.32 12.95
N PHE A 399 1.35 -26.01 14.07
CA PHE A 399 2.01 -27.26 14.47
C PHE A 399 1.09 -28.49 14.37
N ASN A 400 -0.16 -28.33 13.92
CA ASN A 400 -1.03 -29.47 13.66
C ASN A 400 -0.41 -30.36 12.58
N LYS A 401 -0.45 -31.69 12.78
CA LYS A 401 0.15 -32.68 11.88
C LYS A 401 -0.29 -32.58 10.40
N ASP A 402 -1.49 -32.05 10.16
CA ASP A 402 -2.10 -31.94 8.84
C ASP A 402 -1.83 -30.57 8.18
N THR A 403 -1.15 -29.67 8.90
CA THR A 403 -0.75 -28.35 8.40
C THR A 403 0.46 -28.51 7.45
N PRO A 404 0.47 -27.89 6.26
CA PRO A 404 1.61 -28.04 5.36
C PRO A 404 2.92 -27.50 5.93
N ASN A 405 4.06 -28.02 5.47
CA ASN A 405 5.38 -27.52 5.84
C ASN A 405 5.54 -26.03 5.52
N PHE A 406 6.31 -25.31 6.34
CA PHE A 406 6.60 -23.90 6.09
C PHE A 406 7.45 -23.70 4.83
N VAL A 407 7.19 -22.59 4.15
CA VAL A 407 8.02 -22.08 3.05
C VAL A 407 9.19 -21.27 3.62
N VAL A 408 8.94 -20.49 4.67
CA VAL A 408 9.92 -19.64 5.34
C VAL A 408 10.42 -20.30 6.62
N ASP A 409 11.74 -20.40 6.75
CA ASP A 409 12.40 -20.79 7.98
C ASP A 409 12.53 -19.58 8.91
N LEU A 410 11.60 -19.46 9.88
CA LEU A 410 11.59 -18.37 10.85
C LEU A 410 12.89 -18.30 11.66
N THR A 411 13.57 -19.43 11.83
CA THR A 411 14.82 -19.49 12.62
C THR A 411 16.01 -18.87 11.90
N LYS A 412 15.84 -18.54 10.62
CA LYS A 412 16.83 -17.81 9.80
C LYS A 412 16.47 -16.34 9.60
N MET A 413 15.29 -15.91 10.08
CA MET A 413 14.91 -14.51 9.97
C MET A 413 15.69 -13.66 10.98
N PRO A 414 16.08 -12.42 10.62
CA PRO A 414 16.67 -11.49 11.57
C PRO A 414 15.74 -11.24 12.76
N GLU A 415 16.29 -11.26 13.98
CA GLU A 415 15.52 -11.08 15.22
C GLU A 415 14.72 -9.76 15.21
N VAL A 416 15.31 -8.71 14.66
CA VAL A 416 14.63 -7.41 14.53
C VAL A 416 13.33 -7.52 13.75
N LEU A 417 13.28 -8.30 12.67
CA LEU A 417 12.08 -8.52 11.88
C LEU A 417 11.09 -9.43 12.61
N LEU A 418 11.58 -10.45 13.31
CA LEU A 418 10.74 -11.29 14.15
C LEU A 418 10.00 -10.46 15.22
N ARG A 419 10.68 -9.47 15.81
CA ARG A 419 10.07 -8.53 16.77
C ARG A 419 9.12 -7.55 16.09
N ASP A 420 9.53 -6.96 14.98
CA ASP A 420 8.75 -5.98 14.22
C ASP A 420 7.42 -6.55 13.71
N TYR A 421 7.41 -7.82 13.32
CA TYR A 421 6.20 -8.54 12.91
C TYR A 421 5.40 -9.14 14.06
N GLY A 422 5.90 -9.14 15.30
CA GLY A 422 5.20 -9.70 16.46
C GLY A 422 5.36 -11.20 16.67
N TYR A 423 6.28 -11.87 15.96
CA TYR A 423 6.65 -13.27 16.26
C TYR A 423 7.31 -13.39 17.62
N ILE A 424 8.17 -12.42 17.99
CA ILE A 424 8.74 -12.32 19.34
C ILE A 424 8.02 -11.16 20.04
N PRO A 425 7.04 -11.44 20.92
CA PRO A 425 6.24 -10.41 21.57
C PRO A 425 7.09 -9.45 22.40
N ARG A 426 6.73 -8.17 22.40
CA ARG A 426 7.36 -7.13 23.24
C ARG A 426 6.54 -6.89 24.50
N LYS A 427 7.21 -6.56 25.60
CA LYS A 427 6.54 -6.15 26.84
C LYS A 427 5.75 -4.86 26.56
N GLY A 428 4.43 -4.92 26.70
CA GLY A 428 3.56 -3.75 26.45
C GLY A 428 2.93 -3.69 25.06
N ASP A 429 3.06 -4.73 24.22
CA ASP A 429 2.26 -4.83 22.99
C ASP A 429 0.76 -4.75 23.35
N LYS A 430 0.16 -3.60 23.03
CA LYS A 430 -1.24 -3.34 23.34
C LYS A 430 -2.09 -4.26 22.48
N LYS A 431 -2.86 -5.14 23.13
CA LYS A 431 -3.95 -5.86 22.47
C LYS A 431 -5.10 -4.89 22.25
N THR A 432 -5.04 -4.13 21.16
CA THR A 432 -6.14 -3.25 20.77
C THR A 432 -7.20 -4.03 19.98
N GLY A 433 -8.44 -3.55 20.03
CA GLY A 433 -9.50 -3.91 19.08
C GLY A 433 -9.18 -3.41 17.67
N PRO A 434 -10.18 -3.13 16.81
CA PRO A 434 -9.93 -2.71 15.43
C PRO A 434 -8.95 -1.53 15.37
N ILE A 435 -7.94 -1.64 14.49
CA ILE A 435 -6.84 -0.69 14.35
C ILE A 435 -7.40 0.70 13.99
N LYS A 436 -6.96 1.75 14.70
CA LYS A 436 -6.91 3.11 14.13
C LYS A 436 -5.83 3.08 13.06
N LYS A 437 -6.24 3.07 11.79
CA LYS A 437 -5.34 2.89 10.64
C LYS A 437 -4.31 4.03 10.60
N PHE A 438 -3.07 3.68 10.29
CA PHE A 438 -2.15 4.61 9.63
C PHE A 438 -2.24 4.30 8.14
N GLY A 439 -2.86 5.17 7.38
CA GLY A 439 -2.80 5.21 5.94
C GLY A 439 -3.69 4.18 5.25
N SER A 440 -4.48 4.64 4.30
CA SER A 440 -5.11 3.78 3.31
C SER A 440 -4.08 3.30 2.30
N TYR A 441 -3.31 2.27 2.65
CA TYR A 441 -2.41 1.61 1.70
C TYR A 441 -3.17 1.17 0.43
N HIS A 442 -2.82 1.71 -0.75
CA HIS A 442 -3.45 1.44 -2.07
C HIS A 442 -2.51 0.86 -3.13
#